data_AF-A0A1V4XQ55-F1
#
_entry.id   AF-A0A1V4XQ55-F1
#
_cell.length_a   1.000
_cell.length_b   1.000
_cell.length_c   1.000
_cell.angle_alpha   90.00
_cell.angle_beta   90.00
_cell.angle_gamma   90.00
#
_symmetry.space_group_name_H-M   'P 1'
#
loop_
_entity.id
_entity.type
_entity.pdbx_description
1 polymer ?
#
loop_
_entity_poly.entity_id
_entity_poly.type
_entity_poly.pdbx_seq_one_letter_code
_entity_poly.pdbx_strand_id
1 'polypeptide(L)'
;MDVLLLDKTGTITLGNRQATEFLPARGIALQELADAAQLASLADETPEGRSIVVLAKQFGLRGRSIGEMPQAQFVAFTAQTRMSGIDIENRRIRKGSPDAIREFLGKVLGGNYLPPKPNQYKSKNTQADAHEGIRPTRMHSTADTAAMIRKEGLTPDHAKLYELIFRRAVASQMAPAIYDSTSMIFQVADEKFKASGRVLKFDGFLKVYAELDEEKEKKGEEDRLQLLPPVEVGELVPKSGHVLEEKKTKPPGRFTLGSLVKELERLGIGRPSTYAAITRNIIDRGYVKEEKGKVVPLQPGETLVDYLSEKHPWVIDYALTSRMESFLDLIVENKETWQRFCRGVHGKMGYSNPPARVAGGKPSEAQLKYAHDLATKNNLVIPEEALMTSKTLSLWIEGIVGKKAPKGEKGAQPAPSGMPRE
;
A
#
# COMPACT_ATOMS: atom_id res chain seq x y z
N MET A 1 -21.42 -12.97 5.42
CA MET A 1 -20.76 -11.66 5.23
C MET A 1 -19.40 -11.91 4.60
N ASP A 2 -19.38 -12.25 3.31
CA ASP A 2 -18.14 -12.30 2.54
C ASP A 2 -17.86 -10.88 2.06
N VAL A 3 -17.10 -10.13 2.85
CA VAL A 3 -16.90 -8.70 2.62
C VAL A 3 -15.73 -8.45 1.66
N LEU A 4 -15.97 -7.53 0.72
CA LEU A 4 -14.94 -6.87 -0.08
C LEU A 4 -13.94 -6.22 0.88
N LEU A 5 -12.74 -6.78 0.94
CA LEU A 5 -11.75 -6.35 1.91
C LEU A 5 -10.63 -5.53 1.33
N LEU A 6 -10.57 -4.31 1.84
CA LEU A 6 -9.44 -3.42 1.79
C LEU A 6 -8.60 -3.69 3.06
N ASP A 7 -7.47 -4.37 2.89
CA ASP A 7 -6.31 -4.53 3.81
C ASP A 7 -5.98 -5.93 4.40
N LYS A 8 -4.66 -6.14 4.44
CA LYS A 8 -3.71 -7.04 5.12
C LYS A 8 -3.84 -8.56 5.19
N THR A 9 -5.01 -9.18 5.20
CA THR A 9 -5.06 -10.66 5.38
C THR A 9 -6.26 -11.36 4.78
N GLY A 10 -7.12 -10.64 4.07
CA GLY A 10 -8.40 -11.19 3.65
C GLY A 10 -9.38 -11.40 4.81
N THR A 11 -9.30 -10.57 5.84
CA THR A 11 -10.28 -10.49 6.96
C THR A 11 -10.68 -9.05 7.23
N ILE A 12 -11.98 -8.81 7.50
CA ILE A 12 -12.48 -7.51 7.98
C ILE A 12 -11.88 -7.28 9.35
N THR A 13 -10.99 -6.30 9.46
CA THR A 13 -10.65 -5.77 10.77
C THR A 13 -11.69 -4.75 11.15
N LEU A 14 -12.77 -5.20 11.80
CA LEU A 14 -13.47 -4.39 12.78
C LEU A 14 -12.87 -4.78 14.13
N GLY A 15 -11.93 -3.97 14.63
CA GLY A 15 -11.12 -4.28 15.81
C GLY A 15 -9.62 -4.44 15.53
N ASN A 16 -8.84 -4.58 16.61
CA ASN A 16 -7.37 -4.41 16.70
C ASN A 16 -6.49 -5.41 15.91
N ARG A 17 -6.75 -5.66 14.62
CA ARG A 17 -5.94 -6.53 13.74
C ARG A 17 -5.83 -7.99 14.27
N GLN A 18 -6.94 -8.49 14.81
CA GLN A 18 -7.03 -9.83 15.38
C GLN A 18 -7.83 -10.76 14.46
N ALA A 19 -7.29 -11.95 14.19
CA ALA A 19 -8.06 -13.04 13.60
C ALA A 19 -9.17 -13.46 14.57
N THR A 20 -10.41 -13.54 14.07
CA THR A 20 -11.60 -13.84 14.89
C THR A 20 -12.23 -15.18 14.56
N GLU A 21 -12.09 -15.67 13.33
CA GLU A 21 -12.76 -16.88 12.86
C GLU A 21 -11.95 -17.60 11.78
N PHE A 22 -12.04 -18.93 11.72
CA PHE A 22 -11.57 -19.75 10.62
C PHE A 22 -12.75 -20.22 9.76
N LEU A 23 -12.68 -19.97 8.46
CA LEU A 23 -13.71 -20.35 7.49
C LEU A 23 -13.16 -21.43 6.54
N PRO A 24 -13.42 -22.73 6.79
CA PRO A 24 -12.86 -23.81 5.98
C PRO A 24 -13.49 -23.87 4.59
N ALA A 25 -12.68 -24.25 3.60
CA ALA A 25 -13.17 -24.58 2.27
C ALA A 25 -14.04 -25.86 2.33
N ARG A 26 -14.90 -26.06 1.31
CA ARG A 26 -15.76 -27.23 1.23
C ARG A 26 -14.91 -28.52 1.24
N GLY A 27 -15.21 -29.42 2.19
CA GLY A 27 -14.48 -30.68 2.36
C GLY A 27 -13.23 -30.61 3.24
N ILE A 28 -12.88 -29.43 3.77
CA ILE A 28 -11.77 -29.25 4.71
C ILE A 28 -12.32 -29.17 6.13
N ALA A 29 -11.73 -29.91 7.07
CA ALA A 29 -12.13 -29.82 8.46
C ALA A 29 -11.64 -28.50 9.07
N LEU A 30 -12.44 -27.91 9.97
CA LEU A 30 -12.06 -26.67 10.68
C LEU A 30 -10.71 -26.81 11.42
N GLN A 31 -10.48 -27.98 12.01
CA GLN A 31 -9.24 -28.34 12.69
C GLN A 31 -8.04 -28.35 11.74
N GLU A 32 -8.23 -28.86 10.52
CA GLU A 32 -7.21 -28.95 9.48
C GLU A 32 -6.84 -27.56 8.95
N LEU A 33 -7.83 -26.69 8.76
CA LEU A 33 -7.58 -25.28 8.43
C LEU A 33 -6.81 -24.58 9.55
N ALA A 34 -7.25 -24.73 10.80
CA ALA A 34 -6.60 -24.08 11.95
C ALA A 34 -5.13 -24.53 12.10
N ASP A 35 -4.84 -25.81 11.86
CA ASP A 35 -3.49 -26.38 11.90
C ASP A 35 -2.60 -25.79 10.80
N ALA A 36 -3.07 -25.81 9.56
CA ALA A 36 -2.35 -25.24 8.42
C ALA A 36 -2.12 -23.72 8.58
N ALA A 37 -3.12 -22.99 9.06
CA ALA A 37 -3.04 -21.55 9.31
C ALA A 37 -2.04 -21.21 10.42
N GLN A 38 -2.02 -22.00 11.50
CA GLN A 38 -1.03 -21.86 12.56
C GLN A 38 0.37 -22.06 12.02
N LEU A 39 0.62 -23.18 11.33
CA LEU A 39 1.92 -23.53 10.75
C LEU A 39 2.46 -22.47 9.79
N ALA A 40 1.62 -21.97 8.88
CA ALA A 40 2.00 -20.93 7.93
C ALA A 40 2.27 -19.57 8.58
N SER A 41 1.79 -19.35 9.81
CA SER A 41 1.90 -18.08 10.53
C SER A 41 2.96 -18.09 11.64
N LEU A 42 3.62 -19.23 11.91
CA LEU A 42 4.61 -19.35 13.00
C LEU A 42 5.81 -18.40 12.82
N ALA A 43 6.28 -18.21 11.58
CA ALA A 43 7.36 -17.29 11.23
C ALA A 43 6.86 -15.91 10.74
N ASP A 44 5.57 -15.64 10.89
CA ASP A 44 4.94 -14.38 10.52
C ASP A 44 4.86 -13.46 11.75
N GLU A 45 5.86 -12.61 11.91
CA GLU A 45 5.97 -11.69 13.07
C GLU A 45 5.00 -10.49 13.00
N THR A 46 4.17 -10.41 11.97
CA THR A 46 3.15 -9.36 11.89
C THR A 46 2.10 -9.53 13.00
N PRO A 47 1.45 -8.45 13.48
CA PRO A 47 0.30 -8.55 14.37
C PRO A 47 -0.76 -9.56 13.90
N GLU A 48 -0.95 -9.66 12.59
CA GLU A 48 -1.91 -10.54 11.93
C GLU A 48 -1.45 -12.01 11.94
N GLY A 49 -0.17 -12.29 11.64
CA GLY A 49 0.42 -13.61 11.80
C GLY A 49 0.33 -14.11 13.24
N ARG A 50 0.67 -13.24 14.20
CA ARG A 50 0.55 -13.54 15.64
C ARG A 50 -0.89 -13.81 16.06
N SER A 51 -1.86 -13.05 15.55
CA SER A 51 -3.27 -13.25 15.94
C SER A 51 -3.86 -14.55 15.39
N ILE A 52 -3.42 -15.02 14.21
CA ILE A 52 -3.78 -16.35 13.69
C ILE A 52 -3.23 -17.45 14.61
N VAL A 53 -1.97 -17.35 15.05
CA VAL A 53 -1.38 -18.32 15.99
C VAL A 53 -2.13 -18.34 17.33
N VAL A 54 -2.61 -17.18 17.79
CA VAL A 54 -3.44 -17.05 19.00
C VAL A 54 -4.81 -17.68 18.80
N LEU A 55 -5.50 -17.38 17.69
CA LEU A 55 -6.80 -17.95 17.37
C LEU A 55 -6.74 -19.48 17.25
N ALA A 56 -5.70 -20.01 16.59
CA ALA A 56 -5.49 -21.46 16.44
C ALA A 56 -5.44 -22.23 17.77
N LYS A 57 -4.93 -21.60 18.85
CA LYS A 57 -4.91 -22.24 20.18
C LYS A 57 -6.30 -22.53 20.73
N GLN A 58 -7.31 -21.76 20.33
CA GLN A 58 -8.69 -21.97 20.76
C GLN A 58 -9.30 -23.26 20.19
N PHE A 59 -8.71 -23.80 19.12
CA PHE A 59 -9.10 -25.07 18.51
C PHE A 59 -8.36 -26.27 19.10
N GLY A 60 -7.77 -26.13 20.31
CA GLY A 60 -7.04 -27.23 20.96
C GLY A 60 -5.69 -27.55 20.32
N LEU A 61 -5.20 -26.70 19.41
CA LEU A 61 -3.87 -26.86 18.82
C LEU A 61 -2.80 -26.40 19.81
N ARG A 62 -1.87 -27.29 20.15
CA ARG A 62 -0.71 -26.99 20.99
C ARG A 62 0.09 -25.83 20.37
N GLY A 63 0.58 -24.91 21.21
CA GLY A 63 1.52 -23.88 20.74
C GLY A 63 2.81 -24.53 20.26
N ARG A 64 3.10 -24.43 18.96
CA ARG A 64 4.34 -24.90 18.34
C ARG A 64 5.35 -23.77 18.28
N SER A 65 6.63 -24.10 18.39
CA SER A 65 7.73 -23.17 18.13
C SER A 65 8.52 -23.61 16.89
N ILE A 66 9.16 -22.64 16.21
CA ILE A 66 9.99 -22.90 15.02
C ILE A 66 11.07 -23.95 15.33
N GLY A 67 11.63 -23.94 16.55
CA GLY A 67 12.68 -24.86 16.98
C GLY A 67 12.23 -26.32 17.19
N GLU A 68 10.93 -26.59 17.29
CA GLU A 68 10.39 -27.95 17.44
C GLU A 68 10.30 -28.72 16.10
N MET A 69 10.57 -28.06 14.97
CA MET A 69 10.39 -28.60 13.62
C MET A 69 11.69 -28.51 12.80
N PRO A 70 12.75 -29.27 13.14
CA PRO A 70 14.08 -29.10 12.56
C PRO A 70 14.17 -29.45 11.06
N GLN A 71 13.23 -30.23 10.53
CA GLN A 71 13.15 -30.55 9.10
C GLN A 71 12.22 -29.60 8.32
N ALA A 72 11.61 -28.63 9.00
CA ALA A 72 10.75 -27.66 8.35
C ALA A 72 11.52 -26.39 7.98
N GLN A 73 11.36 -25.94 6.74
CA GLN A 73 11.89 -24.65 6.29
C GLN A 73 10.77 -23.61 6.34
N PHE A 74 10.89 -22.69 7.28
CA PHE A 74 9.94 -21.59 7.41
C PHE A 74 10.22 -20.48 6.41
N VAL A 75 9.17 -20.01 5.74
CA VAL A 75 9.19 -18.81 4.91
C VAL A 75 8.65 -17.67 5.77
N ALA A 76 9.55 -16.83 6.27
CA ALA A 76 9.16 -15.64 7.00
C ALA A 76 8.37 -14.68 6.09
N PHE A 77 7.40 -13.98 6.66
CA PHE A 77 6.72 -12.91 5.93
C PHE A 77 7.75 -11.81 5.60
N THR A 78 7.84 -11.42 4.33
CA THR A 78 8.64 -10.26 3.92
C THR A 78 7.79 -9.29 3.11
N ALA A 79 8.12 -7.99 3.18
CA ALA A 79 7.47 -6.98 2.36
C ALA A 79 7.66 -7.22 0.85
N GLN A 80 8.73 -7.91 0.47
CA GLN A 80 9.09 -8.23 -0.90
C GLN A 80 8.27 -9.40 -1.47
N THR A 81 8.11 -10.48 -0.70
CA THR A 81 7.39 -11.67 -1.16
C THR A 81 5.89 -11.61 -0.86
N ARG A 82 5.49 -10.89 0.20
CA ARG A 82 4.12 -10.87 0.76
C ARG A 82 3.53 -12.26 0.97
N MET A 83 4.41 -13.20 1.28
CA MET A 83 4.06 -14.58 1.56
C MET A 83 4.77 -15.02 2.83
N SER A 84 4.05 -15.74 3.67
CA SER A 84 4.62 -16.53 4.76
C SER A 84 4.20 -18.00 4.58
N GLY A 85 4.91 -18.91 5.23
CA GLY A 85 4.59 -20.31 5.08
C GLY A 85 5.61 -21.23 5.68
N ILE A 86 5.44 -22.51 5.36
CA ILE A 86 6.31 -23.58 5.81
C ILE A 86 6.44 -24.62 4.69
N ASP A 87 7.65 -25.09 4.45
CA ASP A 87 7.93 -26.32 3.75
C ASP A 87 8.21 -27.41 4.78
N ILE A 88 7.41 -28.48 4.74
CA ILE A 88 7.55 -29.60 5.65
C ILE A 88 7.28 -30.90 4.90
N GLU A 89 8.23 -31.83 4.97
CA GLU A 89 8.18 -33.10 4.24
C GLU A 89 7.84 -32.89 2.74
N ASN A 90 6.73 -33.45 2.27
CA ASN A 90 6.24 -33.32 0.89
C ASN A 90 5.16 -32.24 0.73
N ARG A 91 4.98 -31.36 1.72
CA ARG A 91 3.92 -30.34 1.74
C ARG A 91 4.51 -28.95 1.76
N ARG A 92 3.96 -28.09 0.90
CA ARG A 92 4.22 -26.65 0.93
C ARG A 92 2.95 -25.95 1.36
N ILE A 93 2.97 -25.33 2.53
CA ILE A 93 1.87 -24.53 3.02
C ILE A 93 2.28 -23.07 2.86
N ARG A 94 1.49 -22.31 2.11
CA ARG A 94 1.74 -20.89 1.83
C ARG A 94 0.52 -20.08 2.23
N LYS A 95 0.79 -18.93 2.84
CA LYS A 95 -0.17 -17.87 3.10
C LYS A 95 0.23 -16.72 2.18
N GLY A 96 -0.57 -16.49 1.14
CA GLY A 96 -0.30 -15.43 0.18
C GLY A 96 -1.30 -15.42 -0.97
N SER A 97 -1.69 -14.22 -1.39
CA SER A 97 -2.58 -14.06 -2.55
C SER A 97 -2.07 -14.69 -3.85
N PRO A 98 -0.78 -14.56 -4.23
CA PRO A 98 -0.35 -14.87 -5.60
C PRO A 98 -0.62 -16.32 -5.99
N ASP A 99 -0.39 -17.27 -5.09
CA ASP A 99 -0.61 -18.69 -5.36
C ASP A 99 -2.09 -19.02 -5.53
N ALA A 100 -2.98 -18.43 -4.72
CA ALA A 100 -4.42 -18.58 -4.86
C ALA A 100 -4.95 -18.00 -6.19
N ILE A 101 -4.40 -16.86 -6.63
CA ILE A 101 -4.73 -16.28 -7.95
C ILE A 101 -4.27 -17.23 -9.06
N ARG A 102 -3.05 -17.75 -8.96
CA ARG A 102 -2.43 -18.63 -9.97
C ARG A 102 -3.17 -19.96 -10.08
N GLU A 103 -3.59 -20.55 -8.96
CA GLU A 103 -4.39 -21.77 -8.95
C GLU A 103 -5.74 -21.55 -9.64
N PHE A 104 -6.42 -20.44 -9.30
CA PHE A 104 -7.66 -20.05 -9.96
C PHE A 104 -7.47 -19.84 -11.47
N LEU A 105 -6.44 -19.08 -11.86
CA LEU A 105 -6.08 -18.85 -13.26
C LEU A 105 -5.79 -20.15 -14.02
N GLY A 106 -5.05 -21.08 -13.40
CA GLY A 106 -4.75 -22.37 -13.99
C GLY A 106 -6.00 -23.20 -14.30
N LYS A 107 -7.04 -23.10 -13.45
CA LYS A 107 -8.33 -23.77 -13.65
C LYS A 107 -9.20 -23.09 -14.72
N VAL A 108 -9.17 -21.77 -14.81
CA VAL A 108 -10.09 -20.99 -15.67
C VAL A 108 -9.53 -20.71 -17.06
N LEU A 109 -8.23 -20.37 -17.16
CA LEU A 109 -7.59 -19.94 -18.42
C LEU A 109 -6.48 -20.88 -18.90
N GLY A 110 -6.00 -21.79 -18.04
CA GLY A 110 -4.96 -22.76 -18.37
C GLY A 110 -3.52 -22.22 -18.18
N GLY A 111 -2.55 -23.13 -18.30
CA GLY A 111 -1.15 -22.86 -17.97
C GLY A 111 -0.46 -21.78 -18.80
N ASN A 112 -0.89 -21.56 -20.06
CA ASN A 112 -0.27 -20.57 -20.96
C ASN A 112 -0.47 -19.12 -20.48
N TYR A 113 -1.48 -18.86 -19.64
CA TYR A 113 -1.73 -17.54 -19.06
C TYR A 113 -1.00 -17.31 -17.73
N LEU A 114 -0.24 -18.31 -17.24
CA LEU A 114 0.53 -18.21 -16.02
C LEU A 114 2.00 -17.90 -16.34
N PRO A 115 2.60 -16.88 -15.71
CA PRO A 115 4.03 -16.68 -15.79
C PRO A 115 4.76 -17.82 -15.06
N PRO A 116 6.00 -18.18 -15.47
CA PRO A 116 6.77 -19.27 -14.86
C PRO A 116 6.98 -19.09 -13.35
N LYS A 117 7.09 -17.85 -12.89
CA LYS A 117 7.17 -17.47 -11.47
C LYS A 117 6.10 -16.44 -11.14
N PRO A 118 5.63 -16.35 -9.87
CA PRO A 118 4.70 -15.30 -9.45
C PRO A 118 5.26 -13.89 -9.72
N ASN A 119 4.41 -12.99 -10.21
CA ASN A 119 4.79 -11.61 -10.46
C ASN A 119 4.92 -10.86 -9.12
N GLN A 120 6.00 -10.10 -8.96
CA GLN A 120 6.25 -9.26 -7.78
C GLN A 120 6.25 -7.79 -8.19
N TYR A 121 5.53 -6.96 -7.45
CA TYR A 121 5.45 -5.52 -7.66
C TYR A 121 5.88 -4.79 -6.38
N LYS A 122 6.87 -3.90 -6.49
CA LYS A 122 7.32 -3.05 -5.38
C LYS A 122 6.61 -1.70 -5.46
N SER A 123 6.16 -1.16 -4.33
CA SER A 123 5.72 0.23 -4.25
C SER A 123 6.92 1.17 -4.30
N LYS A 124 6.68 2.41 -4.70
CA LYS A 124 7.65 3.50 -4.51
C LYS A 124 7.49 4.18 -3.15
N ASN A 125 6.36 3.97 -2.48
CA ASN A 125 6.05 4.53 -1.18
C ASN A 125 6.29 3.46 -0.10
N THR A 126 7.30 3.67 0.74
CA THR A 126 7.76 2.72 1.77
C THR A 126 6.71 2.44 2.84
N GLN A 127 5.80 3.39 3.12
CA GLN A 127 4.65 3.14 4.00
C GLN A 127 3.64 2.20 3.35
N ALA A 128 3.35 2.40 2.06
CA ALA A 128 2.45 1.54 1.29
C ALA A 128 3.04 0.14 1.05
N ASP A 129 4.36 -0.01 1.06
CA ASP A 129 5.03 -1.31 0.94
C ASP A 129 4.73 -2.26 2.11
N ALA A 130 4.34 -1.73 3.28
CA ALA A 130 3.91 -2.52 4.44
C ALA A 130 2.46 -3.04 4.35
N HIS A 131 1.74 -2.73 3.27
CA HIS A 131 0.34 -3.11 3.04
C HIS A 131 0.19 -4.05 1.85
N GLU A 132 -0.81 -4.92 1.90
CA GLU A 132 -1.16 -5.74 0.75
C GLU A 132 -1.89 -4.92 -0.33
N GLY A 133 -1.76 -5.31 -1.60
CA GLY A 133 -2.55 -4.69 -2.67
C GLY A 133 -4.05 -4.96 -2.46
N ILE A 134 -4.90 -4.01 -2.86
CA ILE A 134 -6.36 -4.19 -2.82
C ILE A 134 -6.75 -5.32 -3.76
N ARG A 135 -7.42 -6.34 -3.23
CA ARG A 135 -7.77 -7.56 -3.97
C ARG A 135 -8.92 -8.32 -3.31
N PRO A 136 -9.54 -9.28 -4.02
CA PRO A 136 -10.45 -10.24 -3.40
C PRO A 136 -9.71 -11.10 -2.36
N THR A 137 -10.40 -11.43 -1.27
CA THR A 137 -9.90 -12.33 -0.22
C THR A 137 -9.86 -13.78 -0.69
N ARG A 138 -10.85 -14.14 -1.51
CA ARG A 138 -11.01 -15.42 -2.16
C ARG A 138 -11.31 -15.19 -3.64
N MET A 139 -10.93 -16.15 -4.48
CA MET A 139 -11.32 -16.15 -5.88
C MET A 139 -12.67 -16.83 -6.04
N HIS A 140 -13.56 -16.20 -6.80
CA HIS A 140 -14.95 -16.60 -6.99
C HIS A 140 -15.25 -16.76 -8.47
N SER A 141 -16.23 -17.61 -8.79
CA SER A 141 -16.84 -17.61 -10.12
C SER A 141 -17.75 -16.39 -10.30
N THR A 142 -18.14 -16.09 -11.55
CA THR A 142 -19.15 -15.07 -11.85
C THR A 142 -20.48 -15.37 -11.14
N ALA A 143 -20.87 -16.65 -11.08
CA ALA A 143 -22.09 -17.09 -10.41
C ALA A 143 -22.04 -16.83 -8.90
N ASP A 144 -20.91 -17.13 -8.25
CA ASP A 144 -20.70 -16.88 -6.82
C ASP A 144 -20.74 -15.38 -6.52
N THR A 145 -20.11 -14.57 -7.37
CA THR A 145 -20.08 -13.10 -7.23
C THR A 145 -21.50 -12.53 -7.30
N ALA A 146 -22.30 -12.95 -8.28
CA ALA A 146 -23.69 -12.53 -8.42
C ALA A 146 -24.56 -12.96 -7.23
N ALA A 147 -24.31 -14.15 -6.67
CA ALA A 147 -25.00 -14.63 -5.47
C ALA A 147 -24.65 -13.78 -4.24
N MET A 148 -23.38 -13.41 -4.04
CA MET A 148 -22.95 -12.55 -2.94
C MET A 148 -23.59 -11.17 -3.01
N ILE A 149 -23.61 -10.55 -4.19
CA ILE A 149 -24.25 -9.23 -4.42
C ILE A 149 -25.72 -9.26 -3.99
N ARG A 150 -26.47 -10.29 -4.40
CA ARG A 150 -27.89 -10.44 -4.04
C ARG A 150 -28.08 -10.67 -2.54
N LYS A 151 -27.28 -11.57 -1.96
CA LYS A 151 -27.40 -11.95 -0.54
C LYS A 151 -27.14 -10.78 0.40
N GLU A 152 -26.11 -9.98 0.11
CA GLU A 152 -25.64 -8.91 1.00
C GLU A 152 -26.27 -7.54 0.63
N GLY A 153 -27.20 -7.51 -0.32
CA GLY A 153 -27.91 -6.28 -0.72
C GLY A 153 -27.00 -5.21 -1.34
N LEU A 154 -25.93 -5.62 -2.02
CA LEU A 154 -24.95 -4.70 -2.60
C LEU A 154 -25.54 -3.99 -3.83
N THR A 155 -25.23 -2.70 -3.98
CA THR A 155 -25.64 -1.91 -5.14
C THR A 155 -24.89 -2.34 -6.41
N PRO A 156 -25.39 -2.00 -7.60
CA PRO A 156 -24.67 -2.23 -8.86
C PRO A 156 -23.27 -1.60 -8.90
N ASP A 157 -23.04 -0.48 -8.22
CA ASP A 157 -21.72 0.17 -8.18
C ASP A 157 -20.71 -0.62 -7.32
N HIS A 158 -21.16 -1.28 -6.25
CA HIS A 158 -20.32 -2.21 -5.51
C HIS A 158 -19.90 -3.40 -6.37
N ALA A 159 -20.80 -3.90 -7.22
CA ALA A 159 -20.49 -4.99 -8.14
C ALA A 159 -19.40 -4.60 -9.15
N LYS A 160 -19.53 -3.41 -9.76
CA LYS A 160 -18.53 -2.86 -10.69
C LYS A 160 -17.18 -2.64 -10.02
N LEU A 161 -17.16 -2.12 -8.79
CA LEU A 161 -15.93 -1.92 -8.04
C LEU A 161 -15.26 -3.26 -7.69
N TYR A 162 -16.04 -4.25 -7.26
CA TYR A 162 -15.55 -5.60 -7.01
C TYR A 162 -14.94 -6.21 -8.27
N GLU A 163 -15.64 -6.11 -9.40
CA GLU A 163 -15.18 -6.62 -10.70
C GLU A 163 -13.87 -5.95 -11.14
N LEU A 164 -13.75 -4.63 -11.00
CA LEU A 164 -12.52 -3.89 -11.25
C LEU A 164 -11.36 -4.42 -10.40
N ILE A 165 -11.57 -4.57 -9.08
CA ILE A 165 -10.57 -5.08 -8.14
C ILE A 165 -10.18 -6.52 -8.49
N PHE A 166 -11.16 -7.37 -8.80
CA PHE A 166 -10.96 -8.76 -9.19
C PHE A 166 -10.12 -8.87 -10.46
N ARG A 167 -10.55 -8.20 -11.54
CA ARG A 167 -9.85 -8.20 -12.83
C ARG A 167 -8.42 -7.67 -12.69
N ARG A 168 -8.22 -6.61 -11.90
CA ARG A 168 -6.87 -6.07 -11.62
C ARG A 168 -5.99 -7.06 -10.88
N ALA A 169 -6.51 -7.70 -9.83
CA ALA A 169 -5.78 -8.70 -9.05
C ALA A 169 -5.39 -9.91 -9.90
N VAL A 170 -6.34 -10.43 -10.68
CA VAL A 170 -6.12 -11.55 -11.60
C VAL A 170 -5.09 -11.18 -12.67
N ALA A 171 -5.27 -10.08 -13.39
CA ALA A 171 -4.36 -9.61 -14.43
C ALA A 171 -2.93 -9.40 -13.90
N SER A 172 -2.76 -8.98 -12.65
CA SER A 172 -1.43 -8.81 -12.03
C SER A 172 -0.61 -10.10 -11.95
N GLN A 173 -1.24 -11.27 -11.97
CA GLN A 173 -0.55 -12.57 -11.90
C GLN A 173 -0.59 -13.34 -13.24
N MET A 174 -1.05 -12.69 -14.31
CA MET A 174 -1.08 -13.27 -15.66
C MET A 174 0.22 -13.03 -16.44
N ALA A 175 0.43 -13.83 -17.47
CA ALA A 175 1.48 -13.64 -18.45
C ALA A 175 1.29 -12.32 -19.23
N PRO A 176 2.38 -11.67 -19.68
CA PRO A 176 2.30 -10.44 -20.47
C PRO A 176 1.62 -10.69 -21.82
N ALA A 177 0.98 -9.65 -22.36
CA ALA A 177 0.59 -9.64 -23.76
C ALA A 177 1.82 -9.59 -24.66
N ILE A 178 1.80 -10.35 -25.76
CA ILE A 178 2.90 -10.43 -26.74
C ILE A 178 2.42 -9.82 -28.05
N TYR A 179 3.23 -8.92 -28.61
CA TYR A 179 2.98 -8.26 -29.87
C TYR A 179 4.17 -8.45 -30.80
N ASP A 180 3.89 -8.66 -32.09
CA ASP A 180 4.85 -8.37 -33.15
C ASP A 180 4.77 -6.87 -33.45
N SER A 181 5.90 -6.18 -33.48
CA SER A 181 5.98 -4.76 -33.85
C SER A 181 6.77 -4.62 -35.15
N THR A 182 6.16 -3.96 -36.13
CA THR A 182 6.74 -3.72 -37.45
C THR A 182 6.96 -2.22 -37.63
N SER A 183 8.17 -1.83 -38.02
CA SER A 183 8.50 -0.46 -38.40
C SER A 183 9.07 -0.48 -39.80
N MET A 184 8.38 0.17 -40.74
CA MET A 184 8.82 0.32 -42.12
C MET A 184 9.35 1.73 -42.32
N ILE A 185 10.52 1.84 -42.94
CA ILE A 185 11.11 3.13 -43.32
C ILE A 185 11.20 3.16 -44.84
N PHE A 186 10.47 4.09 -45.45
CA PHE A 186 10.45 4.32 -46.87
C PHE A 186 11.34 5.51 -47.20
N GLN A 187 12.27 5.33 -48.13
CA GLN A 187 13.01 6.42 -48.73
C GLN A 187 12.23 6.93 -49.93
N VAL A 188 11.80 8.19 -49.91
CA VAL A 188 11.06 8.81 -51.01
C VAL A 188 11.78 10.11 -51.39
N ALA A 189 12.46 10.09 -52.54
CA ALA A 189 13.45 11.10 -52.90
C ALA A 189 14.49 11.24 -51.76
N ASP A 190 14.69 12.44 -51.23
CA ASP A 190 15.67 12.72 -50.17
C ASP A 190 15.11 12.55 -48.76
N GLU A 191 13.82 12.23 -48.62
CA GLU A 191 13.13 12.21 -47.33
C GLU A 191 12.78 10.80 -46.86
N LYS A 192 12.71 10.63 -45.52
CA LYS A 192 12.34 9.37 -44.87
C LYS A 192 10.93 9.43 -44.32
N PHE A 193 10.11 8.48 -44.74
CA PHE A 193 8.78 8.26 -44.21
C PHE A 193 8.76 7.01 -43.36
N LYS A 194 8.06 7.04 -42.23
CA LYS A 194 7.96 5.92 -41.30
C LYS A 194 6.52 5.47 -41.18
N ALA A 195 6.28 4.17 -41.33
CA ALA A 195 5.06 3.51 -40.89
C ALA A 195 5.38 2.59 -39.72
N SER A 196 4.47 2.50 -38.75
CA SER A 196 4.61 1.61 -37.60
C SER A 196 3.29 0.91 -37.35
N GLY A 197 3.36 -0.37 -37.04
CA GLY A 197 2.20 -1.18 -36.71
C GLY A 197 2.57 -2.26 -35.73
N ARG A 198 1.58 -2.81 -35.04
CA ARG A 198 1.76 -3.96 -34.15
C ARG A 198 0.59 -4.92 -34.26
N VAL A 199 0.88 -6.21 -34.12
CA VAL A 199 -0.10 -7.29 -34.18
C VAL A 199 -0.05 -8.06 -32.87
N LEU A 200 -1.20 -8.20 -32.20
CA LEU A 200 -1.30 -9.00 -30.98
C LEU A 200 -1.13 -10.48 -31.32
N LYS A 201 -0.09 -11.12 -30.77
CA LYS A 201 0.18 -12.56 -30.91
C LYS A 201 -0.35 -13.38 -29.74
N PHE A 202 -0.36 -12.77 -28.56
CA PHE A 202 -0.91 -13.38 -27.35
C PHE A 202 -1.51 -12.29 -26.46
N ASP A 203 -2.76 -12.45 -26.08
CA ASP A 203 -3.51 -11.47 -25.29
C ASP A 203 -3.06 -11.40 -23.83
N GLY A 204 -2.54 -12.49 -23.27
CA GLY A 204 -2.02 -12.52 -21.89
C GLY A 204 -2.99 -11.89 -20.91
N PHE A 205 -2.51 -10.98 -20.05
CA PHE A 205 -3.35 -10.26 -19.08
C PHE A 205 -4.47 -9.41 -19.69
N LEU A 206 -4.38 -9.01 -20.98
CA LEU A 206 -5.41 -8.21 -21.64
C LEU A 206 -6.72 -8.95 -21.77
N LYS A 207 -6.70 -10.29 -21.83
CA LYS A 207 -7.90 -11.13 -21.87
C LYS A 207 -8.91 -10.82 -20.75
N VAL A 208 -8.41 -10.37 -19.59
CA VAL A 208 -9.21 -10.06 -18.40
C VAL A 208 -9.27 -8.55 -18.14
N TYR A 209 -8.34 -7.78 -18.69
CA TYR A 209 -8.12 -6.39 -18.32
C TYR A 209 -8.47 -5.36 -19.41
N ALA A 210 -8.60 -5.77 -20.69
CA ALA A 210 -8.79 -4.86 -21.83
C ALA A 210 -10.03 -3.97 -21.71
N GLU A 211 -11.15 -4.48 -21.21
CA GLU A 211 -12.43 -3.74 -21.09
C GLU A 211 -12.36 -2.53 -20.13
N LEU A 212 -11.29 -2.36 -19.35
CA LEU A 212 -11.12 -1.23 -18.43
C LEU A 212 -10.30 -0.07 -19.01
N ASP A 213 -9.68 -0.24 -20.18
CA ASP A 213 -8.84 0.78 -20.84
C ASP A 213 -9.51 1.42 -22.06
N GLU A 214 -10.78 1.10 -22.38
CA GLU A 214 -11.54 1.63 -23.52
C GLU A 214 -11.61 3.18 -23.58
N GLU A 215 -11.48 3.87 -22.44
CA GLU A 215 -11.38 5.35 -22.42
C GLU A 215 -10.04 5.89 -22.93
N LYS A 216 -8.96 5.11 -22.82
CA LYS A 216 -7.64 5.47 -23.38
C LYS A 216 -7.52 5.10 -24.86
N GLU A 217 -8.25 4.09 -25.32
CA GLU A 217 -8.25 3.66 -26.72
C GLU A 217 -8.72 4.77 -27.67
N LYS A 218 -9.64 5.65 -27.22
CA LYS A 218 -10.14 6.78 -28.03
C LYS A 218 -9.14 7.92 -28.27
N LYS A 219 -7.97 7.93 -27.63
CA LYS A 219 -6.94 8.99 -27.80
C LYS A 219 -5.63 8.42 -28.31
N GLY A 220 -5.63 7.97 -29.56
CA GLY A 220 -4.41 7.76 -30.36
C GLY A 220 -4.15 6.34 -30.86
N GLU A 221 -5.16 5.47 -30.96
CA GLU A 221 -4.97 4.06 -31.33
C GLU A 221 -5.09 3.68 -32.80
N GLU A 222 -5.35 4.60 -33.73
CA GLU A 222 -5.23 4.23 -35.16
C GLU A 222 -3.82 3.71 -35.51
N ASP A 223 -2.78 4.20 -34.83
CA ASP A 223 -1.37 3.76 -35.00
C ASP A 223 -1.04 2.40 -34.35
N ARG A 224 -1.91 1.86 -33.49
CA ARG A 224 -1.53 0.79 -32.54
C ARG A 224 -2.13 -0.58 -32.84
N LEU A 225 -3.08 -0.73 -33.74
CA LEU A 225 -3.51 -2.05 -34.20
C LEU A 225 -3.43 -2.16 -35.72
N GLN A 226 -2.71 -1.22 -36.34
CA GLN A 226 -2.56 -1.19 -37.78
C GLN A 226 -1.77 -2.41 -38.23
N LEU A 227 -2.49 -3.32 -38.89
CA LEU A 227 -1.89 -4.41 -39.63
C LEU A 227 -1.18 -3.80 -40.83
N LEU A 228 0.14 -3.74 -40.77
CA LEU A 228 0.93 -3.35 -41.93
C LEU A 228 0.99 -4.53 -42.91
N PRO A 229 0.85 -4.29 -44.23
CA PRO A 229 1.04 -5.33 -45.23
C PRO A 229 2.47 -5.87 -45.16
N PRO A 230 2.73 -7.14 -45.48
CA PRO A 230 4.09 -7.65 -45.60
C PRO A 230 4.81 -6.92 -46.74
N VAL A 231 6.06 -6.53 -46.52
CA VAL A 231 6.95 -5.95 -47.52
C VAL A 231 8.38 -6.48 -47.31
N GLU A 232 9.17 -6.56 -48.37
CA GLU A 232 10.58 -6.94 -48.30
C GLU A 232 11.52 -5.72 -48.38
N VAL A 233 12.74 -5.86 -47.85
CA VAL A 233 13.75 -4.81 -47.96
C VAL A 233 14.17 -4.67 -49.41
N GLY A 234 14.04 -3.46 -49.95
CA GLY A 234 14.33 -3.15 -51.35
C GLY A 234 13.13 -3.28 -52.29
N GLU A 235 11.98 -3.74 -51.78
CA GLU A 235 10.73 -3.74 -52.54
C GLU A 235 10.29 -2.31 -52.89
N LEU A 236 9.93 -2.10 -54.16
CA LEU A 236 9.40 -0.83 -54.63
C LEU A 236 7.89 -0.76 -54.37
N VAL A 237 7.48 0.04 -53.39
CA VAL A 237 6.07 0.27 -53.07
C VAL A 237 5.55 1.49 -53.83
N PRO A 238 4.53 1.36 -54.70
CA PRO A 238 4.01 2.48 -55.48
C PRO A 238 3.30 3.50 -54.58
N LYS A 239 3.66 4.78 -54.73
CA LYS A 239 2.98 5.89 -54.06
C LYS A 239 1.60 6.11 -54.69
N SER A 240 0.53 5.85 -53.94
CA SER A 240 -0.86 6.07 -54.39
C SER A 240 -1.34 7.52 -54.22
N GLY A 241 -0.76 8.28 -53.27
CA GLY A 241 -1.15 9.66 -52.98
C GLY A 241 -0.32 10.27 -51.85
N HIS A 242 -0.65 11.50 -51.46
CA HIS A 242 -0.15 12.13 -50.24
C HIS A 242 -1.19 13.12 -49.69
N VAL A 243 -1.21 13.27 -48.37
CA VAL A 243 -2.01 14.27 -47.67
C VAL A 243 -1.06 15.11 -46.83
N LEU A 244 -1.16 16.43 -46.96
CA LEU A 244 -0.42 17.36 -46.12
C LEU A 244 -1.36 17.90 -45.04
N GLU A 245 -1.10 17.58 -43.78
CA GLU A 245 -1.88 18.07 -42.65
C GLU A 245 -1.08 19.08 -41.83
N GLU A 246 -1.59 20.28 -41.70
CA GLU A 246 -1.08 21.24 -40.72
C GLU A 246 -1.57 20.84 -39.32
N LYS A 247 -0.63 20.57 -38.40
CA LYS A 247 -0.94 20.26 -37.00
C LYS A 247 -0.51 21.40 -36.10
N LYS A 248 -1.38 21.77 -35.16
CA LYS A 248 -1.08 22.75 -34.10
C LYS A 248 -0.86 22.04 -32.78
N THR A 249 0.12 22.49 -32.01
CA THR A 249 0.35 22.02 -30.65
C THR A 249 -0.86 22.33 -29.78
N LYS A 250 -1.31 21.34 -29.00
CA LYS A 250 -2.37 21.54 -28.01
C LYS A 250 -1.73 21.83 -26.65
N PRO A 251 -2.34 22.70 -25.83
CA PRO A 251 -1.87 22.89 -24.47
C PRO A 251 -2.02 21.59 -23.66
N PRO A 252 -1.28 21.44 -22.54
CA PRO A 252 -1.46 20.32 -21.63
C PRO A 252 -2.92 20.16 -21.20
N GLY A 253 -3.41 18.93 -21.21
CA GLY A 253 -4.79 18.65 -20.78
C GLY A 253 -4.97 18.87 -19.28
N ARG A 254 -6.13 19.39 -18.88
CA ARG A 254 -6.50 19.46 -17.46
C ARG A 254 -6.53 18.08 -16.81
N PHE A 255 -6.26 18.05 -15.51
CA PHE A 255 -6.37 16.86 -14.68
C PHE A 255 -7.84 16.38 -14.61
N THR A 256 -8.04 15.06 -14.62
CA THR A 256 -9.17 14.41 -13.93
C THR A 256 -8.81 14.21 -12.45
N LEU A 257 -9.77 13.89 -11.59
CA LEU A 257 -9.49 13.55 -10.18
C LEU A 257 -8.45 12.43 -10.06
N GLY A 258 -8.57 11.37 -10.86
CA GLY A 258 -7.60 10.27 -10.87
C GLY A 258 -6.19 10.72 -11.28
N SER A 259 -6.06 11.56 -12.32
CA SER A 259 -4.75 12.08 -12.73
C SER A 259 -4.18 13.11 -11.75
N LEU A 260 -5.02 13.83 -11.00
CA LEU A 260 -4.59 14.73 -9.92
C LEU A 260 -4.02 13.91 -8.75
N VAL A 261 -4.71 12.84 -8.34
CA VAL A 261 -4.19 11.91 -7.32
C VAL A 261 -2.86 11.30 -7.76
N LYS A 262 -2.75 10.89 -9.03
CA LYS A 262 -1.49 10.38 -9.59
C LYS A 262 -0.36 11.42 -9.54
N GLU A 263 -0.67 12.69 -9.76
CA GLU A 263 0.31 13.77 -9.69
C GLU A 263 0.74 14.08 -8.25
N LEU A 264 -0.21 14.07 -7.30
CA LEU A 264 0.07 14.18 -5.87
C LEU A 264 1.01 13.05 -5.40
N GLU A 265 0.72 11.81 -5.80
CA GLU A 265 1.56 10.66 -5.51
C GLU A 265 2.97 10.81 -6.12
N ARG A 266 3.06 11.28 -7.38
CA ARG A 266 4.35 11.53 -8.05
C ARG A 266 5.20 12.58 -7.32
N LEU A 267 4.56 13.60 -6.75
CA LEU A 267 5.21 14.67 -5.98
C LEU A 267 5.49 14.26 -4.52
N GLY A 268 5.00 13.11 -4.06
CA GLY A 268 5.10 12.66 -2.66
C GLY A 268 4.22 13.46 -1.70
N ILE A 269 3.18 14.15 -2.22
CA ILE A 269 2.25 14.96 -1.45
C ILE A 269 1.01 14.13 -1.14
N GLY A 270 0.66 14.01 0.14
CA GLY A 270 -0.44 13.17 0.59
C GLY A 270 -0.11 11.67 0.66
N ARG A 271 -1.08 10.90 1.12
CA ARG A 271 -1.00 9.45 1.39
C ARG A 271 -2.31 8.80 0.95
N PRO A 272 -2.37 7.46 0.82
CA PRO A 272 -3.61 6.76 0.48
C PRO A 272 -4.82 7.16 1.34
N SER A 273 -4.58 7.48 2.62
CA SER A 273 -5.59 7.95 3.56
C SER A 273 -6.06 9.39 3.34
N THR A 274 -5.29 10.22 2.62
CA THR A 274 -5.56 11.65 2.49
C THR A 274 -6.05 12.05 1.11
N TYR A 275 -5.78 11.28 0.04
CA TYR A 275 -6.15 11.67 -1.33
C TYR A 275 -7.64 12.00 -1.50
N ALA A 276 -8.53 11.13 -1.01
CA ALA A 276 -9.98 11.36 -1.11
C ALA A 276 -10.44 12.59 -0.31
N ALA A 277 -9.82 12.83 0.85
CA ALA A 277 -10.12 14.00 1.67
C ALA A 277 -9.61 15.29 1.00
N ILE A 278 -8.40 15.27 0.42
CA ILE A 278 -7.83 16.40 -0.31
C ILE A 278 -8.75 16.79 -1.47
N THR A 279 -9.09 15.83 -2.35
CA THR A 279 -9.92 16.10 -3.54
C THR A 279 -11.31 16.59 -3.16
N ARG A 280 -11.95 15.98 -2.15
CA ARG A 280 -13.25 16.43 -1.64
C ARG A 280 -13.16 17.85 -1.07
N ASN A 281 -12.18 18.13 -0.22
CA ASN A 281 -12.08 19.42 0.46
C ASN A 281 -11.87 20.60 -0.50
N ILE A 282 -11.11 20.42 -1.59
CA ILE A 282 -10.90 21.50 -2.58
C ILE A 282 -12.15 21.74 -3.44
N ILE A 283 -12.99 20.72 -3.63
CA ILE A 283 -14.29 20.84 -4.32
C ILE A 283 -15.31 21.50 -3.39
N ASP A 284 -15.50 20.96 -2.17
CA ASP A 284 -16.51 21.43 -1.21
C ASP A 284 -16.30 22.89 -0.80
N ARG A 285 -15.03 23.34 -0.78
CA ARG A 285 -14.67 24.74 -0.50
C ARG A 285 -14.81 25.68 -1.72
N GLY A 286 -15.18 25.14 -2.88
CA GLY A 286 -15.36 25.93 -4.10
C GLY A 286 -14.06 26.47 -4.71
N TYR A 287 -12.91 25.83 -4.45
CA TYR A 287 -11.65 26.20 -5.11
C TYR A 287 -11.55 25.63 -6.52
N VAL A 288 -12.14 24.45 -6.73
CA VAL A 288 -12.21 23.78 -8.02
C VAL A 288 -13.61 23.21 -8.22
N LYS A 289 -13.97 22.91 -9.47
CA LYS A 289 -15.14 22.11 -9.81
C LYS A 289 -14.77 20.99 -10.76
N GLU A 290 -15.58 19.94 -10.79
CA GLU A 290 -15.50 18.93 -11.84
C GLU A 290 -16.44 19.30 -12.99
N GLU A 291 -15.89 19.45 -14.19
CA GLU A 291 -16.64 19.76 -15.41
C GLU A 291 -16.23 18.77 -16.49
N LYS A 292 -17.17 17.94 -16.96
CA LYS A 292 -16.93 16.89 -17.97
C LYS A 292 -15.74 15.98 -17.61
N GLY A 293 -15.66 15.57 -16.34
CA GLY A 293 -14.58 14.72 -15.82
C GLY A 293 -13.24 15.44 -15.60
N LYS A 294 -13.19 16.77 -15.77
CA LYS A 294 -11.98 17.59 -15.62
C LYS A 294 -12.09 18.48 -14.40
N VAL A 295 -10.99 18.57 -13.65
CA VAL A 295 -10.82 19.52 -12.55
C VAL A 295 -10.52 20.88 -13.16
N VAL A 296 -11.40 21.84 -12.91
CA VAL A 296 -11.30 23.22 -13.40
C VAL A 296 -11.15 24.15 -12.19
N PRO A 297 -10.12 25.01 -12.14
CA PRO A 297 -9.99 25.99 -11.08
C PRO A 297 -11.12 27.02 -11.13
N LEU A 298 -11.51 27.53 -9.96
CA LEU A 298 -12.47 28.61 -9.81
C LEU A 298 -11.75 29.86 -9.29
N GLN A 299 -12.34 31.03 -9.53
CA GLN A 299 -11.77 32.32 -9.12
C GLN A 299 -11.31 32.38 -7.64
N PRO A 300 -12.06 31.83 -6.65
CA PRO A 300 -11.59 31.82 -5.26
C PRO A 300 -10.31 31.00 -5.06
N GLY A 301 -10.16 29.89 -5.80
CA GLY A 301 -8.98 29.05 -5.76
C GLY A 301 -7.76 29.75 -6.37
N GLU A 302 -7.92 30.39 -7.52
CA GLU A 302 -6.86 31.16 -8.18
C GLU A 302 -6.41 32.32 -7.29
N THR A 303 -7.36 33.11 -6.77
CA THR A 303 -7.06 34.24 -5.88
C THR A 303 -6.33 33.81 -4.62
N LEU A 304 -6.70 32.66 -4.04
CA LEU A 304 -6.00 32.10 -2.87
C LEU A 304 -4.56 31.70 -3.23
N VAL A 305 -4.35 31.04 -4.37
CA VAL A 305 -3.02 30.64 -4.82
C VAL A 305 -2.14 31.85 -5.11
N ASP A 306 -2.67 32.89 -5.74
CA ASP A 306 -1.94 34.14 -6.00
C ASP A 306 -1.52 34.81 -4.68
N TYR A 307 -2.45 34.95 -3.74
CA TYR A 307 -2.17 35.50 -2.41
C TYR A 307 -1.07 34.71 -1.67
N LEU A 308 -1.18 33.37 -1.66
CA LEU A 308 -0.20 32.52 -0.99
C LEU A 308 1.16 32.57 -1.69
N SER A 309 1.19 32.65 -3.02
CA SER A 309 2.42 32.78 -3.80
C SER A 309 3.16 34.07 -3.48
N GLU A 310 2.43 35.17 -3.29
CA GLU A 310 3.01 36.47 -2.98
C GLU A 310 3.43 36.60 -1.50
N LYS A 311 2.54 36.24 -0.57
CA LYS A 311 2.74 36.51 0.87
C LYS A 311 3.42 35.37 1.62
N HIS A 312 3.15 34.12 1.22
CA HIS A 312 3.59 32.92 1.95
C HIS A 312 4.04 31.80 0.99
N PRO A 313 5.01 32.04 0.09
CA PRO A 313 5.39 31.10 -0.97
C PRO A 313 5.84 29.74 -0.42
N TRP A 314 6.38 29.72 0.80
CA TRP A 314 6.79 28.49 1.47
C TRP A 314 5.62 27.53 1.76
N VAL A 315 4.38 28.02 1.92
CA VAL A 315 3.20 27.19 2.23
C VAL A 315 2.77 26.34 1.04
N ILE A 316 2.97 26.85 -0.17
CA ILE A 316 2.57 26.18 -1.43
C ILE A 316 3.75 25.47 -2.11
N ASP A 317 4.91 25.43 -1.47
CA ASP A 317 6.09 24.74 -2.00
C ASP A 317 5.90 23.22 -1.95
N TYR A 318 5.92 22.59 -3.13
CA TYR A 318 5.72 21.15 -3.27
C TYR A 318 6.80 20.35 -2.56
N ALA A 319 8.05 20.80 -2.63
CA ALA A 319 9.19 20.12 -2.01
C ALA A 319 9.12 20.16 -0.49
N LEU A 320 8.69 21.28 0.11
CA LEU A 320 8.45 21.38 1.54
C LEU A 320 7.32 20.45 1.98
N THR A 321 6.19 20.47 1.27
CA THR A 321 5.03 19.61 1.59
C THR A 321 5.42 18.14 1.57
N SER A 322 6.12 17.71 0.51
CA SER A 322 6.64 16.34 0.37
C SER A 322 7.60 15.97 1.51
N ARG A 323 8.52 16.87 1.90
CA ARG A 323 9.43 16.65 3.03
C ARG A 323 8.70 16.57 4.38
N MET A 324 7.65 17.37 4.58
CA MET A 324 6.86 17.32 5.80
C MET A 324 6.18 15.95 5.93
N GLU A 325 5.59 15.46 4.85
CA GLU A 325 5.00 14.12 4.79
C GLU A 325 6.04 13.04 5.10
N SER A 326 7.22 13.06 4.45
CA SER A 326 8.31 12.12 4.76
C SER A 326 8.79 12.21 6.21
N PHE A 327 8.81 13.39 6.82
CA PHE A 327 9.19 13.55 8.22
C PHE A 327 8.15 12.91 9.16
N LEU A 328 6.86 13.05 8.85
CA LEU A 328 5.79 12.37 9.61
C LEU A 328 5.95 10.86 9.54
N ASP A 329 6.39 10.32 8.40
CA ASP A 329 6.69 8.89 8.27
C ASP A 329 7.83 8.46 9.20
N LEU A 330 8.88 9.26 9.32
CA LEU A 330 9.99 8.98 10.26
C LEU A 330 9.51 8.98 11.72
N ILE A 331 8.53 9.81 12.07
CA ILE A 331 7.92 9.79 13.41
C ILE A 331 7.16 8.47 13.63
N VAL A 332 6.39 8.00 12.64
CA VAL A 332 5.69 6.71 12.71
C VAL A 332 6.69 5.55 12.86
N GLU A 333 7.83 5.62 12.18
CA GLU A 333 8.92 4.65 12.28
C GLU A 333 9.77 4.81 13.55
N ASN A 334 9.43 5.74 14.44
CA ASN A 334 10.18 6.06 15.67
C ASN A 334 11.65 6.47 15.42
N LYS A 335 11.93 7.04 14.25
CA LYS A 335 13.24 7.57 13.83
C LYS A 335 13.37 9.08 14.06
N GLU A 336 12.25 9.79 14.20
CA GLU A 336 12.18 11.23 14.48
C GLU A 336 11.11 11.54 15.52
N THR A 337 11.07 12.78 16.01
CA THR A 337 10.13 13.22 17.04
C THR A 337 9.16 14.29 16.54
N TRP A 338 7.90 14.23 17.00
CA TRP A 338 6.88 15.23 16.65
C TRP A 338 7.26 16.63 17.14
N GLN A 339 7.99 16.75 18.24
CA GLN A 339 8.48 18.04 18.76
C GLN A 339 9.41 18.73 17.77
N ARG A 340 10.32 17.96 17.12
CA ARG A 340 11.24 18.50 16.12
C ARG A 340 10.49 18.96 14.87
N PHE A 341 9.51 18.18 14.42
CA PHE A 341 8.61 18.57 13.34
C PHE A 341 7.91 19.90 13.63
N CYS A 342 7.18 19.97 14.76
CA CYS A 342 6.44 21.18 15.15
C CYS A 342 7.35 22.39 15.30
N ARG A 343 8.56 22.24 15.86
CA ARG A 343 9.54 23.32 15.98
C ARG A 343 9.97 23.86 14.61
N GLY A 344 10.24 22.98 13.65
CA GLY A 344 10.60 23.38 12.29
C GLY A 344 9.50 24.18 11.59
N VAL A 345 8.25 23.71 11.72
CA VAL A 345 7.09 24.40 11.15
C VAL A 345 6.85 25.75 11.84
N HIS A 346 6.87 25.79 13.18
CA HIS A 346 6.67 27.04 13.93
C HIS A 346 7.73 28.09 13.60
N GLY A 347 9.00 27.68 13.42
CA GLY A 347 10.07 28.57 12.99
C GLY A 347 9.80 29.24 11.64
N LYS A 348 9.12 28.54 10.72
CA LYS A 348 8.71 29.10 9.41
C LYS A 348 7.50 30.03 9.50
N MET A 349 6.57 29.77 10.42
CA MET A 349 5.36 30.59 10.58
C MET A 349 5.64 31.95 11.23
N GLY A 350 6.83 32.15 11.79
CA GLY A 350 7.17 33.40 12.47
C GLY A 350 6.31 33.67 13.71
N TYR A 351 5.62 32.65 14.25
CA TYR A 351 5.00 32.76 15.56
C TYR A 351 6.09 33.18 16.54
N SER A 352 5.83 34.28 17.26
CA SER A 352 6.66 34.80 18.34
C SER A 352 7.32 33.65 19.10
N ASN A 353 8.64 33.72 19.28
CA ASN A 353 9.37 32.82 20.15
C ASN A 353 8.48 32.51 21.37
N PRO A 354 8.11 31.24 21.62
CA PRO A 354 7.42 30.93 22.85
C PRO A 354 8.23 31.59 23.97
N PRO A 355 7.59 32.30 24.92
CA PRO A 355 8.29 33.09 25.92
C PRO A 355 9.42 32.23 26.47
N ALA A 356 10.63 32.76 26.46
CA ALA A 356 11.82 32.03 26.84
C ALA A 356 11.50 31.27 28.13
N ARG A 357 11.43 29.93 28.06
CA ARG A 357 11.19 29.13 29.26
C ARG A 357 12.31 29.51 30.20
N VAL A 358 11.97 30.17 31.30
CA VAL A 358 12.95 30.53 32.33
C VAL A 358 13.66 29.23 32.68
N ALA A 359 14.95 29.14 32.34
CA ALA A 359 15.74 27.95 32.63
C ALA A 359 15.71 27.78 34.15
N GLY A 360 15.09 26.70 34.63
CA GLY A 360 14.90 26.43 36.06
C GLY A 360 13.52 26.74 36.63
N GLY A 361 12.52 27.09 35.80
CA GLY A 361 11.13 27.22 36.26
C GLY A 361 10.58 25.90 36.84
N LYS A 362 9.72 26.00 37.87
CA LYS A 362 8.98 24.86 38.43
C LYS A 362 8.18 24.15 37.32
N PRO A 363 7.96 22.82 37.41
CA PRO A 363 7.10 22.11 36.48
C PRO A 363 5.72 22.76 36.35
N SER A 364 5.17 22.80 35.14
CA SER A 364 3.79 23.27 34.95
C SER A 364 2.78 22.25 35.49
N GLU A 365 1.56 22.69 35.82
CA GLU A 365 0.48 21.79 36.26
C GLU A 365 0.22 20.66 35.26
N ALA A 366 0.28 20.95 33.96
CA ALA A 366 0.13 19.95 32.91
C ALA A 366 1.26 18.91 32.92
N GLN A 367 2.50 19.33 33.17
CA GLN A 367 3.66 18.44 33.31
C GLN A 367 3.54 17.55 34.54
N LEU A 368 3.10 18.11 35.68
CA LEU A 368 2.89 17.38 36.92
C LEU A 368 1.77 16.35 36.76
N LYS A 369 0.64 16.75 36.17
CA LYS A 369 -0.48 15.85 35.90
C LYS A 369 -0.04 14.66 35.04
N TYR A 370 0.68 14.94 33.94
CA TYR A 370 1.19 13.88 33.07
C TYR A 370 2.19 12.95 33.79
N ALA A 371 3.08 13.50 34.62
CA ALA A 371 4.03 12.72 35.40
C ALA A 371 3.32 11.81 36.43
N HIS A 372 2.30 12.32 37.13
CA HIS A 372 1.49 11.56 38.08
C HIS A 372 0.66 10.46 37.41
N ASP A 373 0.04 10.76 36.27
CA ASP A 373 -0.69 9.76 35.48
C ASP A 373 0.26 8.64 35.03
N LEU A 374 1.48 9.00 34.60
CA LEU A 374 2.49 8.04 34.15
C LEU A 374 3.08 7.23 35.32
N ALA A 375 3.33 7.86 36.46
CA ALA A 375 3.73 7.21 37.71
C ALA A 375 2.71 6.16 38.14
N THR A 376 1.44 6.57 38.24
CA THR A 376 0.32 5.69 38.63
C THR A 376 0.20 4.50 37.68
N LYS A 377 0.28 4.76 36.38
CA LYS A 377 0.18 3.72 35.35
C LYS A 377 1.31 2.69 35.40
N ASN A 378 2.51 3.09 35.79
CA ASN A 378 3.68 2.21 35.87
C ASN A 378 4.03 1.77 37.29
N ASN A 379 3.18 2.11 38.28
CA ASN A 379 3.40 1.87 39.71
C ASN A 379 4.76 2.39 40.21
N LEU A 380 5.14 3.59 39.77
CA LEU A 380 6.39 4.27 40.12
C LEU A 380 6.11 5.48 41.02
N VAL A 381 7.04 5.78 41.92
CA VAL A 381 7.03 7.02 42.72
C VAL A 381 7.87 8.07 42.00
N ILE A 382 7.38 9.31 41.92
CA ILE A 382 8.13 10.43 41.34
C ILE A 382 9.17 10.89 42.39
N PRO A 383 10.49 10.82 42.10
CA PRO A 383 11.52 11.32 43.00
C PRO A 383 11.37 12.83 43.24
N GLU A 384 11.62 13.32 44.46
CA GLU A 384 11.50 14.75 44.79
C GLU A 384 12.40 15.62 43.91
N GLU A 385 13.61 15.14 43.61
CA GLU A 385 14.56 15.75 42.68
C GLU A 385 13.99 15.95 41.26
N ALA A 386 13.10 15.07 40.80
CA ALA A 386 12.45 15.21 39.51
C ALA A 386 11.46 16.38 39.53
N LEU A 387 10.78 16.63 40.65
CA LEU A 387 9.78 17.70 40.80
C LEU A 387 10.39 19.11 40.91
N MET A 388 11.70 19.23 41.10
CA MET A 388 12.37 20.51 41.36
C MET A 388 12.29 21.50 40.19
N THR A 389 12.42 21.02 38.95
CA THR A 389 12.37 21.87 37.75
C THR A 389 11.62 21.19 36.62
N SER A 390 11.07 21.99 35.71
CA SER A 390 10.46 21.47 34.47
C SER A 390 11.42 20.57 33.68
N LYS A 391 12.73 20.84 33.75
CA LYS A 391 13.78 20.06 33.06
C LYS A 391 14.00 18.69 33.72
N THR A 392 14.14 18.64 35.04
CA THR A 392 14.36 17.39 35.78
C THR A 392 13.13 16.47 35.68
N LEU A 393 11.92 17.02 35.69
CA LEU A 393 10.70 16.24 35.54
C LEU A 393 10.57 15.66 34.12
N SER A 394 10.91 16.45 33.09
CA SER A 394 10.95 15.96 31.70
C SER A 394 11.96 14.83 31.50
N LEU A 395 13.16 14.93 32.07
CA LEU A 395 14.17 13.85 31.97
C LEU A 395 13.70 12.56 32.65
N TRP A 396 13.03 12.67 33.80
CA TRP A 396 12.45 11.52 34.49
C TRP A 396 11.31 10.87 33.67
N ILE A 397 10.39 11.68 33.12
CA ILE A 397 9.33 11.22 32.22
C ILE A 397 9.93 10.49 31.01
N GLU A 398 10.94 11.09 30.35
CA GLU A 398 11.60 10.50 29.19
C GLU A 398 12.30 9.17 29.52
N GLY A 399 12.89 9.05 30.72
CA GLY A 399 13.50 7.81 31.20
C GLY A 399 12.50 6.66 31.36
N ILE A 400 11.23 6.95 31.62
CA ILE A 400 10.14 5.95 31.71
C ILE A 400 9.59 5.64 30.32
N VAL A 401 9.30 6.68 29.52
CA VAL A 401 8.75 6.52 28.17
C VAL A 401 9.75 5.82 27.23
N GLY A 402 11.04 6.08 27.40
CA GLY A 402 12.13 5.43 26.67
C GLY A 402 12.44 4.00 27.12
N LYS A 403 12.01 3.58 28.32
CA LYS A 403 12.17 2.22 28.86
C LYS A 403 10.86 1.43 28.80
N LYS A 404 10.35 1.11 27.61
CA LYS A 404 9.46 -0.06 27.48
C LYS A 404 10.29 -1.34 27.49
N ALA A 405 10.32 -1.95 28.69
CA ALA A 405 10.83 -3.24 29.18
C ALA A 405 11.51 -4.28 28.24
N PRO A 406 12.62 -4.92 28.67
CA PRO A 406 12.98 -6.28 28.24
C PRO A 406 11.93 -7.30 28.73
N LYS A 407 11.68 -8.33 27.92
CA LYS A 407 10.81 -9.47 28.25
C LYS A 407 11.30 -10.17 29.52
N GLY A 408 10.37 -10.56 30.40
CA GLY A 408 10.65 -11.13 31.71
C GLY A 408 11.48 -12.41 31.68
N GLU A 409 12.49 -12.46 32.56
CA GLU A 409 13.10 -13.69 33.02
C GLU A 409 12.28 -14.24 34.19
N LYS A 410 11.79 -15.47 34.01
CA LYS A 410 11.24 -16.29 35.09
C LYS A 410 12.39 -16.72 36.00
N GLY A 411 12.11 -16.73 37.30
CA GLY A 411 13.06 -17.00 38.37
C GLY A 411 13.92 -18.25 38.16
N ALA A 412 15.22 -18.06 38.34
CA ALA A 412 16.15 -19.11 38.71
C ALA A 412 16.44 -18.96 40.21
N GLN A 413 16.24 -20.05 40.96
CA GLN A 413 16.64 -20.17 42.37
C GLN A 413 18.16 -20.06 42.49
N PRO A 414 18.68 -19.48 43.60
CA PRO A 414 20.11 -19.45 43.83
C PRO A 414 20.64 -20.83 44.23
N ALA A 415 21.65 -21.31 43.50
CA ALA A 415 22.46 -22.45 43.91
C ALA A 415 23.29 -22.11 45.16
N PRO A 416 23.44 -23.02 46.15
CA PRO A 416 24.22 -22.74 47.34
C PRO A 416 25.72 -22.76 47.05
N SER A 417 26.39 -21.80 47.70
CA SER A 417 27.82 -21.53 47.72
C SER A 417 28.69 -22.77 47.98
N GLY A 418 29.69 -22.97 47.13
CA GLY A 418 30.79 -23.90 47.38
C GLY A 418 31.74 -23.40 48.47
N MET A 419 32.26 -24.35 49.25
CA MET A 419 33.51 -24.23 50.03
C MET A 419 34.61 -25.07 49.35
N PRO A 420 35.89 -24.82 49.69
CA PRO A 420 36.98 -24.77 48.70
C PRO A 420 37.69 -26.11 48.47
N ARG A 421 38.48 -26.07 47.39
CA ARG A 421 39.39 -27.09 46.85
C ARG A 421 40.25 -27.79 47.89
N GLU A 422 40.35 -29.11 47.75
CA GLU A 422 41.60 -29.86 47.52
C GLU A 422 41.37 -30.88 46.40
#